data_AF-A0A382JSY3-F1
#
_entry.id   AF-A0A382JSY3-F1
#
_cell.length_a   1.000
_cell.length_b   1.000
_cell.length_c   1.000
_cell.angle_alpha   90.00
_cell.angle_beta   90.00
_cell.angle_gamma   90.00
#
_symmetry.space_group_name_H-M   'P 1'
#
loop_
_entity.id
_entity.type
_entity.pdbx_description
1 polymer ?
#
loop_
_entity_poly.entity_id
_entity_poly.type
_entity_poly.pdbx_seq_one_letter_code
_entity_poly.pdbx_strand_id
1 'polypeptide(L)' 'MEMKEQVEAFNIRLTDIAEETGFSLPYVGMVLSGKRNNNQIIAAIHLALEAKKAKLRNLIN' A
#
# COMPACT_ATOMS: atom_id res chain seq x y z
N MET A 1 9.57 -8.14 6.94
CA MET A 1 9.50 -7.24 5.79
C MET A 1 8.87 -5.94 6.23
N GLU A 2 9.57 -4.84 6.02
CA GLU A 2 8.99 -3.51 6.21
C GLU A 2 7.86 -3.28 5.19
N MET A 3 6.89 -2.43 5.53
CA MET A 3 5.72 -2.17 4.67
C MET A 3 6.13 -1.69 3.27
N LYS A 4 7.22 -0.92 3.19
CA LYS A 4 7.84 -0.47 1.94
C LYS A 4 8.28 -1.63 1.04
N GLU A 5 8.98 -2.62 1.60
CA GLU A 5 9.44 -3.79 0.85
C GLU A 5 8.25 -4.58 0.30
N GLN A 6 7.15 -4.69 1.07
CA GLN A 6 5.94 -5.37 0.60
C GLN A 6 5.29 -4.59 -0.55
N VAL A 7 5.16 -3.27 -0.44
CA VAL A 7 4.61 -2.41 -1.49
C VAL A 7 5.41 -2.57 -2.79
N GLU A 8 6.73 -2.58 -2.71
CA GLU A 8 7.62 -2.80 -3.86
C GLU A 8 7.49 -4.21 -4.43
N ALA A 9 7.53 -5.25 -3.57
CA ALA A 9 7.44 -6.65 -3.99
C ALA A 9 6.11 -7.00 -4.67
N PHE A 10 5.00 -6.42 -4.21
CA PHE A 10 3.67 -6.63 -4.79
C PHE A 10 3.28 -5.59 -5.85
N ASN A 11 4.21 -4.70 -6.22
CA ASN A 11 4.02 -3.63 -7.20
C ASN A 11 2.72 -2.83 -6.94
N ILE A 12 2.54 -2.42 -5.69
CA ILE A 12 1.39 -1.60 -5.26
C ILE A 12 1.61 -0.17 -5.70
N ARG A 13 0.64 0.39 -6.43
CA ARG A 13 0.68 1.77 -6.88
C ARG A 13 0.22 2.71 -5.78
N LEU A 14 1.12 3.59 -5.34
CA LEU A 14 0.80 4.59 -4.31
C LEU A 14 -0.15 5.69 -4.81
N THR A 15 -0.27 5.87 -6.13
CA THR A 15 -1.25 6.76 -6.76
C THR A 15 -2.67 6.33 -6.42
N ASP A 16 -2.95 5.03 -6.51
CA ASP A 16 -4.28 4.48 -6.28
C ASP A 16 -4.67 4.67 -4.80
N ILE A 17 -3.71 4.46 -3.89
CA ILE A 17 -3.88 4.74 -2.45
C ILE A 17 -4.14 6.22 -2.20
N ALA A 18 -3.41 7.12 -2.88
CA ALA A 18 -3.58 8.55 -2.73
C ALA A 18 -4.99 9.00 -3.17
N GLU A 19 -5.47 8.48 -4.30
CA GLU A 19 -6.83 8.73 -4.81
C GLU A 19 -7.91 8.19 -3.87
N GLU A 20 -7.79 6.94 -3.41
CA GLU A 20 -8.76 6.31 -2.50
C GLU A 20 -8.85 7.00 -1.14
N THR A 21 -7.72 7.46 -0.62
CA THR A 21 -7.66 8.09 0.71
C THR A 21 -7.85 9.60 0.68
N GLY A 22 -7.84 10.23 -0.51
CA GLY A 22 -7.94 11.68 -0.68
C GLY A 22 -6.68 12.45 -0.25
N PHE A 23 -5.55 11.76 -0.05
CA PHE A 23 -4.28 12.39 0.33
C PHE A 23 -3.37 12.59 -0.87
N SER A 24 -2.41 13.50 -0.74
CA SER A 24 -1.40 13.70 -1.79
C SER A 24 -0.42 12.51 -1.85
N LEU A 25 0.00 12.15 -3.06
CA LEU A 25 1.01 11.11 -3.28
C LEU A 25 2.30 11.31 -2.46
N PRO A 26 2.88 12.54 -2.35
CA PRO A 26 4.04 12.76 -1.50
C PRO A 26 3.79 12.42 -0.03
N TYR A 27 2.60 12.74 0.48
CA TYR A 27 2.22 12.45 1.86
C TYR A 27 2.06 10.95 2.10
N VAL A 28 1.43 10.22 1.17
CA VAL A 28 1.36 8.75 1.20
C VAL A 28 2.77 8.13 1.22
N GLY A 29 3.69 8.64 0.40
CA GLY A 29 5.09 8.19 0.40
C GLY A 29 5.83 8.46 1.72
N MET A 30 5.53 9.57 2.40
CA MET A 30 6.08 9.85 3.73
C MET A 30 5.56 8.87 4.79
N VAL A 31 4.28 8.50 4.72
CA VAL A 31 3.68 7.50 5.63
C VAL A 31 4.28 6.12 5.39
N LEU A 32 4.43 5.72 4.12
CA LEU A 32 5.10 4.46 3.76
C LEU A 32 6.53 4.38 4.29
N SER A 33 7.25 5.51 4.25
CA SER A 33 8.64 5.61 4.72
C SER A 33 8.77 5.76 6.25
N GLY A 34 7.66 5.68 7.00
CA GLY A 34 7.64 5.86 8.46
C GLY A 34 7.90 7.29 8.94
N LYS A 35 8.02 8.28 8.05
CA LYS A 35 8.25 9.69 8.40
C LYS A 35 7.00 10.38 8.96
N ARG A 36 5.83 9.80 8.69
CA ARG A 36 4.52 10.24 9.20
C ARG A 36 3.71 9.01 9.60
N ASN A 37 2.80 9.20 10.56
CA ASN A 37 1.85 8.17 10.94
C ASN A 37 0.44 8.62 10.54
N ASN A 38 -0.23 7.84 9.71
CA ASN A 38 -1.61 8.05 9.32
C ASN A 38 -2.29 6.69 9.15
N ASN A 39 -3.19 6.36 10.08
CA ASN A 39 -3.84 5.05 10.14
C ASN A 39 -4.69 4.75 8.90
N GLN A 40 -5.28 5.76 8.27
CA GLN A 40 -6.11 5.59 7.07
C GLN A 40 -5.25 5.14 5.88
N ILE A 41 -4.10 5.79 5.66
CA ILE A 41 -3.15 5.41 4.61
C ILE A 41 -2.55 4.03 4.88
N ILE A 42 -2.16 3.76 6.13
CA ILE A 42 -1.61 2.45 6.53
C ILE A 42 -2.64 1.33 6.26
N ALA A 43 -3.89 1.53 6.67
CA ALA A 43 -4.96 0.58 6.41
C ALA A 43 -5.20 0.36 4.91
N ALA A 44 -5.24 1.42 4.11
CA ALA A 44 -5.39 1.33 2.66
C ALA A 44 -4.25 0.53 2.00
N ILE A 45 -3.00 0.76 2.44
CA ILE A 45 -1.84 0.00 1.96
C ILE A 45 -1.97 -1.48 2.31
N HIS A 46 -2.40 -1.81 3.54
CA HIS A 46 -2.63 -3.20 3.94
C HIS A 46 -3.70 -3.88 3.11
N LEU A 47 -4.84 -3.21 2.87
CA LEU A 47 -5.93 -3.74 2.05
C LEU A 47 -5.46 -4.01 0.61
N ALA A 48 -4.72 -3.08 0.00
CA ALA A 48 -4.18 -3.25 -1.34
C ALA A 48 -3.19 -4.43 -1.44
N LEU A 49 -2.35 -4.61 -0.42
CA LEU A 49 -1.44 -5.75 -0.31
C LEU A 49 -2.20 -7.08 -0.19
N GLU A 50 -3.24 -7.14 0.65
CA GLU A 50 -4.05 -8.34 0.81
C GLU A 50 -4.80 -8.69 -0.47
N ALA A 51 -5.34 -7.71 -1.18
CA ALA A 51 -6.01 -7.91 -2.46
C ALA A 51 -5.05 -8.49 -3.52
N LYS A 52 -3.80 -8.00 -3.58
CA LYS A 52 -2.77 -8.57 -4.48
C LYS A 52 -2.35 -9.98 -4.08
N LYS A 53 -2.15 -10.24 -2.78
CA LYS A 53 -1.83 -11.57 -2.27
C LYS A 53 -2.94 -12.57 -2.60
N ALA A 54 -4.20 -12.19 -2.44
CA ALA A 54 -5.35 -13.03 -2.79
C ALA A 54 -5.39 -13.35 -4.29
N LYS A 55 -5.15 -12.34 -5.15
CA LYS A 55 -5.08 -12.54 -6.62
C LYS A 55 -3.96 -13.52 -7.01
N LEU A 56 -2.79 -13.40 -6.40
CA LEU A 56 -1.66 -14.31 -6.67
C LEU A 56 -1.95 -15.73 -6.19
N ARG A 57 -2.59 -15.90 -5.03
CA ARG A 57 -3.02 -17.23 -4.55
C ARG A 57 -3.97 -17.90 -5.52
N ASN A 58 -4.92 -17.15 -6.10
CA ASN A 58 -5.86 -17.69 -7.09
C ASN A 58 -5.22 -18.03 -8.45
N LEU A 59 -4.01 -17.55 -8.74
CA LEU A 59 -3.29 -17.89 -9.97
C LEU A 59 -2.45 -19.16 -9.84
N ILE A 60 -2.14 -19.56 -8.60
CA ILE A 60 -1.29 -20.72 -8.30
C ILE A 60 -2.14 -21.97 -8.02
N ASN A 61 -3.40 -21.80 -7.63
CA ASN A 61 -4.40 -22.86 -7.47
C ASN A 61 -5.17 -23.10 -8.78
#